data_AF-A0AAD4JAT2-F1
#
_entry.id   AF-A0AAD4JAT2-F1
#
_cell.length_a   1.000
_cell.length_b   1.000
_cell.length_c   1.000
_cell.angle_alpha   90.00
_cell.angle_beta   90.00
_cell.angle_gamma   90.00
#
_symmetry.space_group_name_H-M   'P 1'
#
loop_
_entity.id
_entity.type
_entity.pdbx_description
1 polymer ?
#
loop_
_entity_poly.entity_id
_entity_poly.type
_entity_poly.pdbx_seq_one_letter_code
_entity_poly.pdbx_strand_id
1 'polypeptide(L)'
;MAIKSLEQSIIVGLSRIAVSNTHGEDSQCFIGWKAYDEYRYDESSNLSGVIQMRLAKNQVSFDILEQYLENNSNIATINGGRSTSSFIHCF
;
A
#
# COMPACT_ATOMS: atom_id res chain seq x y z
N MET A 1 -7.69 40.91 36.56
CA MET A 1 -6.65 39.89 36.29
C MET A 1 -7.32 38.82 35.44
N ALA A 2 -7.34 39.04 34.13
CA ALA A 2 -8.15 38.27 33.20
C ALA A 2 -7.61 36.85 33.06
N ILE A 3 -8.51 35.88 33.21
CA ILE A 3 -8.36 34.51 32.76
C ILE A 3 -8.00 34.59 31.27
N LYS A 4 -6.69 34.53 30.95
CA LYS A 4 -6.24 34.29 29.59
C LYS A 4 -6.49 32.82 29.30
N SER A 5 -7.73 32.59 28.88
CA SER A 5 -8.15 31.70 27.81
C SER A 5 -7.49 30.32 27.79
N LEU A 6 -8.30 29.33 28.17
CA LEU A 6 -8.21 27.99 27.59
C LEU A 6 -8.23 28.10 26.04
N GLU A 7 -7.08 28.25 25.42
CA GLU A 7 -6.81 27.83 24.05
C GLU A 7 -5.31 27.51 23.93
N GLN A 8 -4.84 26.55 24.72
CA GLN A 8 -3.83 25.65 24.17
C GLN A 8 -4.60 24.80 23.17
N SER A 9 -4.75 25.30 21.93
CA SER A 9 -5.01 24.42 20.81
C SER A 9 -3.98 23.30 20.96
N ILE A 10 -4.43 22.08 21.17
CA ILE A 10 -3.54 20.94 21.22
C ILE A 10 -2.97 20.83 19.81
N ILE A 11 -1.88 21.56 19.54
CA ILE A 11 -1.08 21.39 18.34
C ILE A 11 -0.38 20.08 18.59
N VAL A 12 -1.01 18.99 18.14
CA VAL A 12 -0.35 17.69 18.07
C VAL A 12 0.82 17.87 17.09
N GLY A 13 1.98 18.21 17.62
CA GLY A 13 3.20 18.37 16.85
C GLY A 13 3.62 17.02 16.29
N LEU A 14 3.96 16.99 15.00
CA LEU A 14 4.51 15.79 14.37
C LEU A 14 5.88 15.46 14.99
N SER A 15 6.22 14.17 15.01
CA SER A 15 7.53 13.72 15.51
C SER A 15 8.64 14.21 14.59
N ARG A 16 9.87 14.31 15.13
CA ARG A 16 11.06 14.66 14.34
C ARG A 16 11.29 13.73 13.14
N ILE A 17 10.90 12.45 13.26
CA ILE A 17 10.99 11.45 12.19
C ILE A 17 9.98 11.77 11.09
N ALA A 18 8.74 12.11 11.46
CA ALA A 18 7.70 12.43 10.50
C ALA A 18 8.05 13.65 9.63
N VAL A 19 8.74 14.65 10.19
CA VAL A 19 9.16 15.87 9.46
C VAL A 19 10.57 15.78 8.85
N SER A 20 11.29 14.67 9.02
CA SER A 20 12.66 14.54 8.51
C SER A 20 12.70 14.06 7.06
N ASN A 21 13.74 14.45 6.30
CA ASN A 21 13.94 14.03 4.91
C ASN A 21 14.55 12.61 4.78
N THR A 22 14.45 11.77 5.81
CA THR A 22 15.04 10.42 5.80
C THR A 22 14.15 9.37 5.15
N HIS A 23 12.99 9.77 4.60
CA HIS A 23 12.03 8.86 3.96
C HIS A 23 12.55 8.24 2.66
N GLY A 24 13.63 8.79 2.07
CA GLY A 24 14.34 8.18 0.95
C GLY A 24 13.64 8.28 -0.41
N GLU A 25 12.48 8.92 -0.46
CA GLU A 25 11.68 9.15 -1.69
C GLU A 25 12.42 9.95 -2.77
N ASP A 26 13.38 10.78 -2.34
CA ASP A 26 14.25 11.58 -3.20
C ASP A 26 15.53 10.84 -3.62
N SER A 27 15.75 9.61 -3.12
CA SER A 27 16.93 8.83 -3.47
C SER A 27 16.83 8.21 -4.86
N GLN A 28 17.98 7.96 -5.49
CA GLN A 28 18.05 7.35 -6.82
C GLN A 28 17.39 5.96 -6.89
N CYS A 29 17.29 5.26 -5.76
CA CYS A 29 16.63 3.96 -5.66
C CYS A 29 15.12 4.01 -6.02
N PHE A 30 14.48 5.17 -5.85
CA PHE A 30 13.05 5.35 -6.14
C PHE A 30 12.76 5.80 -7.57
N ILE A 31 13.77 6.18 -8.37
CA ILE A 31 13.56 6.67 -9.75
C ILE A 31 12.83 5.63 -10.59
N GLY A 32 13.27 4.36 -10.54
CA GLY A 32 12.61 3.28 -11.30
C GLY A 32 11.20 2.98 -10.81
N TRP A 33 10.94 3.17 -9.50
CA TRP A 33 9.61 3.01 -8.92
C TRP A 33 8.65 4.11 -9.35
N LYS A 34 9.09 5.38 -9.39
CA LYS A 34 8.30 6.50 -9.92
C LYS A 34 8.02 6.34 -11.42
N ALA A 35 9.03 5.95 -12.20
CA ALA A 35 8.87 5.68 -13.63
C ALA A 35 7.86 4.55 -13.90
N TYR A 36 7.87 3.50 -13.08
CA TYR A 36 6.81 2.49 -13.14
C TYR A 36 5.45 3.08 -12.80
N ASP A 37 5.31 3.85 -11.71
CA ASP A 37 4.01 4.41 -11.31
C ASP A 37 3.40 5.35 -12.36
N GLU A 38 4.22 6.18 -13.00
CA GLU A 38 3.82 7.15 -14.01
C GLU A 38 3.58 6.52 -15.41
N TYR A 39 4.31 5.46 -15.75
CA TYR A 39 4.30 4.90 -17.10
C TYR A 39 4.31 3.36 -17.08
N ARG A 40 3.28 2.77 -16.49
CA ARG A 40 3.11 1.30 -16.42
C ARG A 40 2.90 0.67 -17.79
N TYR A 41 3.51 -0.49 -17.99
CA TYR A 41 3.15 -1.39 -19.07
C TYR A 41 1.72 -1.90 -18.90
N ASP A 42 0.98 -1.94 -19.99
CA ASP A 42 -0.32 -2.60 -20.08
C ASP A 42 -0.47 -3.24 -21.46
N GLU A 43 -0.87 -4.52 -21.49
CA GLU A 43 -0.95 -5.30 -22.72
C GLU A 43 -1.97 -4.75 -23.73
N SER A 44 -3.00 -4.04 -23.25
CA SER A 44 -4.08 -3.52 -24.09
C SER A 44 -3.89 -2.05 -24.46
N SER A 45 -3.33 -1.25 -23.55
CA SER A 45 -3.36 0.21 -23.60
C SER A 45 -1.98 0.85 -23.61
N ASN A 46 -0.91 0.15 -23.19
CA ASN A 46 0.44 0.70 -23.18
C ASN A 46 1.54 -0.36 -23.26
N LEU A 47 1.79 -0.86 -24.47
CA LEU A 47 2.85 -1.85 -24.74
C LEU A 47 4.28 -1.29 -24.57
N SER A 48 4.43 0.03 -24.52
CA SER A 48 5.74 0.69 -24.35
C SER A 48 6.05 1.04 -22.89
N GLY A 49 5.12 0.76 -21.97
CA GLY A 49 5.28 1.08 -20.56
C GLY A 49 6.37 0.26 -19.87
N VAL A 50 6.73 0.70 -18.67
CA VAL A 50 7.71 0.06 -17.80
C VAL A 50 7.10 -1.21 -17.20
N ILE A 51 7.82 -2.32 -17.32
CA ILE A 51 7.45 -3.61 -16.71
C ILE A 51 8.08 -3.71 -15.32
N GLN A 52 7.28 -4.06 -14.32
CA GLN A 52 7.75 -4.22 -12.95
C GLN A 52 8.43 -5.58 -12.73
N MET A 53 9.76 -5.56 -12.68
CA MET A 53 10.57 -6.78 -12.50
C MET A 53 11.24 -6.89 -11.12
N ARG A 54 11.24 -5.80 -10.34
CA ARG A 54 12.02 -5.70 -9.08
C ARG A 54 11.18 -5.84 -7.80
N LEU A 55 9.90 -6.15 -7.91
CA LEU A 55 9.08 -6.50 -6.75
C LEU A 55 9.22 -7.99 -6.45
N ALA A 56 9.59 -8.33 -5.22
CA ALA A 56 9.61 -9.71 -4.73
C ALA A 56 8.19 -10.18 -4.34
N LYS A 57 7.25 -10.08 -5.29
CA LYS A 57 5.84 -10.48 -5.13
C LYS A 57 5.61 -11.81 -5.84
N ASN A 58 5.06 -12.80 -5.13
CA ASN A 58 4.66 -14.07 -5.72
C ASN A 58 3.20 -14.01 -6.17
N GLN A 59 2.97 -14.05 -7.48
CA GLN A 59 1.62 -14.10 -8.05
C GLN A 59 1.19 -15.49 -8.50
N VAL A 60 2.12 -16.45 -8.59
CA VAL A 60 1.90 -17.75 -9.25
C VAL A 60 1.02 -18.68 -8.41
N SER A 61 0.95 -18.48 -7.10
CA SER A 61 0.25 -19.38 -6.18
C SER A 61 -1.12 -18.85 -5.71
N PHE A 62 -1.62 -17.77 -6.30
CA PHE A 62 -2.87 -17.17 -5.86
C PHE A 62 -4.09 -18.02 -6.23
N ASP A 63 -4.06 -18.70 -7.36
CA ASP A 63 -5.11 -19.63 -7.82
C ASP A 63 -5.42 -20.71 -6.76
N ILE A 64 -4.38 -21.26 -6.13
CA ILE A 64 -4.53 -22.27 -5.06
C ILE A 64 -5.22 -21.67 -3.83
N LEU A 65 -4.85 -20.45 -3.46
CA LEU A 65 -5.44 -19.75 -2.31
C LEU A 65 -6.89 -19.36 -2.58
N GLU A 66 -7.19 -18.85 -3.77
CA GLU A 66 -8.54 -18.51 -4.21
C GLU A 66 -9.45 -19.74 -4.20
N GLN A 67 -9.01 -20.84 -4.83
CA GLN A 67 -9.74 -22.10 -4.84
C GLN A 67 -9.95 -22.66 -3.43
N TYR A 68 -8.96 -22.56 -2.55
CA TYR A 68 -9.11 -22.99 -1.16
C TYR A 68 -10.17 -22.17 -0.43
N LEU A 69 -10.17 -20.84 -0.60
CA LEU A 69 -11.13 -19.95 0.05
C LEU A 69 -12.56 -20.16 -0.45
N GLU A 70 -12.75 -20.38 -1.76
CA GLU A 70 -14.05 -20.68 -2.36
C GLU A 70 -14.65 -21.98 -1.78
N ASN A 71 -13.82 -23.01 -1.65
CA ASN A 71 -14.22 -24.32 -1.12
C ASN A 71 -14.43 -24.34 0.41
N ASN A 72 -13.92 -23.34 1.13
CA ASN A 72 -13.98 -23.22 2.59
C ASN A 72 -14.69 -21.92 3.02
N SER A 73 -15.79 -21.57 2.34
CA SER A 73 -16.57 -20.34 2.56
C SER A 73 -17.08 -20.17 4.01
N ASN A 74 -17.25 -21.26 4.75
CA ASN A 74 -17.57 -21.27 6.17
C ASN A 74 -16.40 -20.79 7.07
N ILE A 75 -15.15 -20.97 6.66
CA ILE A 75 -13.96 -20.53 7.40
C ILE A 75 -13.69 -19.03 7.18
N ALA A 76 -13.91 -18.55 5.96
CA ALA A 76 -13.71 -17.13 5.60
C ALA A 76 -14.71 -16.19 6.30
N THR A 77 -15.92 -16.68 6.59
CA THR A 77 -17.00 -15.88 7.20
C THR A 77 -16.81 -15.67 8.71
N ILE A 78 -16.10 -16.56 9.41
CA ILE A 78 -15.93 -16.53 10.87
C ILE A 78 -14.87 -15.51 11.31
N ASN A 79 -13.95 -15.13 10.41
CA ASN A 79 -12.91 -14.12 10.67
C ASN A 79 -13.31 -12.75 10.08
N GLY A 80 -14.45 -12.21 10.50
CA GLY A 80 -14.77 -10.79 10.40
C GLY A 80 -14.63 -10.15 9.02
N GLY A 81 -15.57 -10.46 8.10
CA GLY A 81 -16.13 -9.52 7.13
C GLY A 81 -15.21 -8.50 6.46
N ARG A 82 -14.01 -8.91 6.01
CA ARG A 82 -13.23 -8.13 5.04
C ARG A 82 -13.26 -8.86 3.72
N SER A 83 -13.82 -8.18 2.73
CA SER A 83 -13.94 -8.62 1.35
C SER A 83 -12.69 -9.39 0.91
N THR A 84 -12.88 -10.59 0.35
CA THR A 84 -11.84 -11.55 -0.07
C THR A 84 -10.74 -10.93 -0.94
N SER A 85 -11.03 -9.81 -1.59
CA SER A 85 -10.09 -8.98 -2.35
C SER A 85 -8.90 -8.45 -1.52
N SER A 86 -9.07 -8.14 -0.23
CA SER A 86 -8.00 -7.50 0.55
C SER A 86 -6.93 -8.46 1.06
N PHE A 87 -7.23 -9.75 1.22
CA PHE A 87 -6.24 -10.73 1.70
C PHE A 87 -5.23 -11.12 0.61
N ILE A 88 -5.67 -11.12 -0.65
CA ILE A 88 -4.83 -11.49 -1.80
C ILE A 88 -3.87 -10.35 -2.17
N HIS A 89 -4.21 -9.10 -1.85
CA HIS A 89 -3.38 -7.95 -2.15
C HIS A 89 -2.28 -7.67 -1.10
N CYS A 90 -2.23 -8.43 0.01
CA CYS A 90 -1.22 -8.28 1.07
C CYS A 90 0.12 -8.98 0.77
N PHE A 91 0.24 -9.72 -0.33
CA PHE A 91 1.49 -10.35 -0.79
C PHE A 91 1.99 -9.74 -2.10
#